data_AF-A0A507ZMK4-F1
#
_entry.id   AF-A0A507ZMK4-F1
#
_cell.length_a   1.000
_cell.length_b   1.000
_cell.length_c   1.000
_cell.angle_alpha   90.00
_cell.angle_beta   90.00
_cell.angle_gamma   90.00
#
_symmetry.space_group_name_H-M   'P 1'
#
loop_
_entity.id
_entity.type
_entity.pdbx_description
1 polymer ?
#
loop_
_entity_poly.entity_id
_entity_poly.type
_entity_poly.pdbx_seq_one_letter_code
_entity_poly.pdbx_strand_id
1 'polypeptide(L)'
;MATLLALAWALKPFESYRPLYSTAAGKSQPAGEIRPGFRLVQEVHPGSVDPSEYVEGDEACFEIRFATYMRRNEGDIAVILSQDGRQHAWKIDASTLRDNAFKAFCPGPRFQPDKGFNVEVDGVDGAPGHSATLWLVSDSRLGSVDSASFETGGMALALRVSERNGFRPDMVFGIAQGGFVIGLACTLLIALAAFLALPTTTHDARSRRDDP
;
A
#
# COMPACT_ATOMS: atom_id res chain seq x y z
N MET A 1 6.86 27.80 -11.07
CA MET A 1 5.60 27.04 -10.87
C MET A 1 5.75 25.53 -11.04
N ALA A 2 6.43 25.03 -12.07
CA ALA A 2 6.63 23.58 -12.29
C ALA A 2 7.36 22.85 -11.14
N THR A 3 8.30 23.52 -10.46
CA THR A 3 9.08 22.96 -9.34
C THR A 3 8.27 22.73 -8.06
N LEU A 4 7.24 23.55 -7.79
CA LEU A 4 6.35 23.39 -6.63
C LEU A 4 5.38 22.22 -6.81
N LEU A 5 4.94 21.97 -8.04
CA LEU A 5 4.10 20.79 -8.37
C LEU A 5 4.88 19.48 -8.28
N ALA A 6 6.14 19.46 -8.70
CA ALA A 6 7.01 18.29 -8.54
C ALA A 6 7.30 17.99 -7.06
N LEU A 7 7.48 19.02 -6.23
CA LEU A 7 7.65 18.86 -4.78
C LEU A 7 6.39 18.30 -4.11
N ALA A 8 5.20 18.79 -4.48
CA ALA A 8 3.94 18.28 -3.94
C ALA A 8 3.66 16.81 -4.34
N TRP A 9 4.13 16.37 -5.51
CA TRP A 9 4.09 14.96 -5.91
C TRP A 9 5.14 14.10 -5.19
N ALA A 10 6.35 14.63 -4.99
CA ALA A 10 7.40 13.95 -4.22
C ALA A 10 7.09 13.87 -2.71
N LEU A 11 6.20 14.74 -2.23
CA LEU A 11 5.73 14.80 -0.83
C LEU A 11 4.39 14.08 -0.62
N LYS A 12 3.85 13.36 -1.61
CA LYS A 12 2.78 12.40 -1.29
C LYS A 12 3.38 11.42 -0.29
N PRO A 13 2.87 11.35 0.95
CA PRO A 13 3.44 10.47 1.94
C PRO A 13 3.42 9.07 1.34
N PHE A 14 4.59 8.44 1.25
CA PHE A 14 4.65 7.02 0.93
C PHE A 14 3.94 6.34 2.09
N GLU A 15 2.67 5.97 1.89
CA GLU A 15 1.95 5.12 2.82
C GLU A 15 2.69 3.78 2.84
N SER A 16 3.46 3.57 3.90
CA SER A 16 4.13 2.31 4.15
C SER A 16 3.30 1.51 5.14
N TYR A 17 3.03 0.27 4.77
CA TYR A 17 2.37 -0.70 5.62
C TYR A 17 3.42 -1.66 6.17
N ARG A 18 3.53 -1.76 7.49
CA ARG A 18 4.33 -2.79 8.14
C ARG A 18 3.41 -3.97 8.45
N PRO A 19 3.60 -5.15 7.84
CA PRO A 19 2.79 -6.31 8.17
C PRO A 19 3.10 -6.75 9.60
N LEU A 20 2.07 -6.86 10.43
CA LEU A 20 2.11 -7.52 11.73
C LEU A 20 1.88 -9.02 11.57
N TYR A 21 0.98 -9.37 10.65
CA TYR A 21 0.68 -10.76 10.33
C TYR A 21 0.23 -10.89 8.88
N SER A 22 0.53 -12.01 8.23
CA SER A 22 -0.02 -12.38 6.93
C SER A 22 -0.27 -13.89 6.87
N THR A 23 -1.42 -14.30 6.33
CA THR A 23 -1.65 -15.72 6.02
C THR A 23 -0.60 -16.19 5.01
N ALA A 24 -0.07 -17.39 5.21
CA ALA A 24 0.94 -17.97 4.33
C ALA A 24 0.34 -18.28 2.94
N ALA A 25 1.16 -18.08 1.90
CA ALA A 25 0.85 -18.49 0.53
C ALA A 25 0.99 -20.03 0.39
N GLY A 26 0.12 -20.76 1.08
CA GLY A 26 -0.01 -22.22 0.96
C GLY A 26 -0.81 -22.61 -0.27
N LYS A 27 -1.59 -23.70 -0.15
CA LYS A 27 -2.60 -24.01 -1.17
C LYS A 27 -3.61 -22.88 -1.18
N SER A 28 -3.88 -22.32 -2.35
CA SER A 28 -4.80 -21.21 -2.52
C SER A 28 -5.81 -21.49 -3.64
N GLN A 29 -7.04 -21.02 -3.46
CA GLN A 29 -8.09 -21.10 -4.47
C GLN A 29 -8.93 -19.83 -4.48
N PRO A 30 -9.53 -19.46 -5.62
CA PRO A 30 -10.48 -18.36 -5.65
C PRO A 30 -11.78 -18.73 -4.94
N ALA A 31 -12.39 -17.76 -4.25
CA ALA A 31 -13.68 -17.90 -3.56
C ALA A 31 -14.89 -17.90 -4.52
N GLY A 32 -14.68 -17.62 -5.80
CA GLY A 32 -15.75 -17.34 -6.76
C GLY A 32 -16.05 -15.84 -6.88
N GLU A 33 -16.87 -15.49 -7.87
CA GLU A 33 -17.20 -14.10 -8.20
C GLU A 33 -18.07 -13.44 -7.12
N ILE A 34 -17.63 -12.27 -6.63
CA ILE A 34 -18.33 -11.46 -5.63
C ILE A 34 -19.50 -10.73 -6.33
N ARG A 35 -20.70 -11.25 -6.18
CA ARG A 35 -21.94 -10.86 -6.89
C ARG A 35 -23.12 -10.82 -5.92
N PRO A 36 -24.30 -10.28 -6.28
CA PRO A 36 -25.48 -10.36 -5.43
C PRO A 36 -25.72 -11.78 -4.91
N GLY A 37 -25.86 -11.91 -3.59
CA GLY A 37 -26.02 -13.19 -2.90
C GLY A 37 -24.71 -13.88 -2.49
N PHE A 38 -23.55 -13.40 -2.96
CA PHE A 38 -22.25 -13.78 -2.40
C PHE A 38 -22.12 -13.20 -1.00
N ARG A 39 -21.81 -14.05 -0.03
CA ARG A 39 -21.48 -13.65 1.33
C ARG A 39 -20.39 -14.54 1.90
N LEU A 40 -19.41 -13.90 2.51
CA LEU A 40 -18.27 -14.55 3.12
C LEU A 40 -18.00 -13.92 4.47
N VAL A 41 -17.96 -14.72 5.54
CA VAL A 41 -17.64 -14.26 6.89
C VAL A 41 -16.43 -15.03 7.42
N GLN A 42 -15.48 -14.33 8.02
CA GLN A 42 -14.38 -14.93 8.76
C GLN A 42 -14.24 -14.26 10.12
N GLU A 43 -14.27 -15.08 11.17
CA GLU A 43 -13.81 -14.69 12.49
C GLU A 43 -12.29 -14.81 12.54
N VAL A 44 -11.63 -13.73 12.97
CA VAL A 44 -10.18 -13.63 13.16
C VAL A 44 -9.86 -13.66 14.64
N HIS A 45 -9.01 -14.59 15.06
CA HIS A 45 -8.73 -14.84 16.48
C HIS A 45 -7.59 -13.95 17.03
N PRO A 46 -7.69 -13.53 18.32
CA PRO A 46 -6.77 -12.58 18.97
C PRO A 46 -5.30 -13.06 19.07
N GLY A 47 -5.06 -14.37 19.15
CA GLY A 47 -3.70 -14.93 19.30
C GLY A 47 -2.81 -14.85 18.04
N SER A 48 -3.25 -14.11 17.04
CA SER A 48 -2.62 -14.09 15.72
C SER A 48 -1.66 -12.92 15.50
N VAL A 49 -1.69 -11.92 16.39
CA VAL A 49 -0.84 -10.73 16.31
C VAL A 49 -0.15 -10.53 17.64
N ASP A 50 1.18 -10.42 17.62
CA ASP A 50 1.97 -10.18 18.84
C ASP A 50 1.78 -8.72 19.31
N PRO A 51 1.25 -8.49 20.52
CA PRO A 51 1.03 -7.14 21.05
C PRO A 51 2.32 -6.32 21.22
N SER A 52 3.48 -6.98 21.32
CA SER A 52 4.77 -6.30 21.42
C SER A 52 5.21 -5.67 20.09
N GLU A 53 4.59 -6.08 18.99
CA GLU A 53 4.87 -5.51 17.68
C GLU A 53 4.16 -4.20 17.44
N TYR A 54 3.23 -3.73 18.29
CA TYR A 54 2.54 -2.47 18.06
C TYR A 54 3.41 -1.24 18.32
N VAL A 55 3.35 -0.27 17.40
CA VAL A 55 3.97 1.05 17.60
C VAL A 55 2.88 2.06 17.93
N GLU A 56 3.00 2.68 19.09
CA GLU A 56 2.06 3.72 19.53
C GLU A 56 2.03 4.88 18.53
N GLY A 57 0.83 5.20 18.03
CA GLY A 57 0.58 6.28 17.07
C GLY A 57 0.36 5.82 15.62
N ASP A 58 0.64 4.56 15.29
CA ASP A 58 0.35 3.99 13.98
C ASP A 58 -1.11 3.49 13.90
N GLU A 59 -1.69 3.56 12.69
CA GLU A 59 -3.07 3.14 12.45
C GLU A 59 -3.08 1.68 11.99
N ALA A 60 -3.76 0.80 12.74
CA ALA A 60 -3.90 -0.59 12.32
C ALA A 60 -4.95 -0.74 11.20
N CYS A 61 -4.63 -1.59 10.23
CA CYS A 61 -5.47 -1.92 9.09
C CYS A 61 -5.48 -3.43 8.87
N PHE A 62 -6.55 -3.95 8.29
CA PHE A 62 -6.56 -5.27 7.69
C PHE A 62 -6.58 -5.14 6.17
N GLU A 63 -5.97 -6.09 5.49
CA GLU A 63 -5.91 -6.13 4.04
C GLU A 63 -6.45 -7.46 3.52
N ILE A 64 -7.27 -7.38 2.48
CA ILE A 64 -7.83 -8.56 1.81
C ILE A 64 -7.23 -8.66 0.41
N ARG A 65 -6.82 -9.86 0.01
CA ARG A 65 -6.30 -10.12 -1.34
C ARG A 65 -7.43 -10.42 -2.33
N PHE A 66 -7.56 -9.57 -3.34
CA PHE A 66 -8.50 -9.75 -4.44
C PHE A 66 -7.81 -10.33 -5.68
N ALA A 67 -8.58 -11.01 -6.52
CA ALA A 67 -8.19 -11.37 -7.88
C ALA A 67 -9.21 -10.82 -8.87
N THR A 68 -8.71 -10.20 -9.94
CA THR A 68 -9.51 -9.61 -11.02
C THR A 68 -9.29 -10.36 -12.33
N TYR A 69 -8.33 -11.30 -12.36
CA TYR A 69 -7.90 -12.06 -13.54
C TYR A 69 -7.44 -11.16 -14.70
N MET A 70 -6.89 -9.99 -14.36
CA MET A 70 -6.52 -8.95 -15.32
C MET A 70 -7.70 -8.45 -16.19
N ARG A 71 -8.94 -8.67 -15.74
CA ARG A 71 -10.16 -8.24 -16.44
C ARG A 71 -10.62 -6.87 -15.96
N ARG A 72 -11.46 -6.22 -16.76
CA ARG A 72 -12.24 -5.07 -16.30
C ARG A 72 -13.38 -5.59 -15.43
N ASN A 73 -13.30 -5.27 -14.14
CA ASN A 73 -14.31 -5.65 -13.16
C ASN A 73 -15.16 -4.43 -12.84
N GLU A 74 -16.43 -4.67 -12.52
CA GLU A 74 -17.44 -3.65 -12.30
C GLU A 74 -18.37 -4.06 -11.16
N GLY A 75 -19.08 -3.08 -10.61
CA GLY A 75 -19.96 -3.25 -9.47
C GLY A 75 -19.26 -3.02 -8.14
N ASP A 76 -20.09 -3.01 -7.10
CA ASP A 76 -19.74 -2.69 -5.74
C ASP A 76 -19.63 -3.94 -4.87
N ILE A 77 -18.67 -3.90 -3.96
CA ILE A 77 -18.42 -4.91 -2.93
C ILE A 77 -18.55 -4.23 -1.58
N ALA A 78 -19.29 -4.84 -0.65
CA ALA A 78 -19.33 -4.39 0.74
C ALA A 78 -18.29 -5.18 1.53
N VAL A 79 -17.47 -4.48 2.32
CA VAL A 79 -16.56 -5.08 3.28
C VAL A 79 -16.91 -4.53 4.64
N ILE A 80 -17.10 -5.41 5.61
CA ILE A 80 -17.57 -5.07 6.94
C ILE A 80 -16.58 -5.63 7.96
N LEU A 81 -16.14 -4.78 8.88
CA LEU A 81 -15.41 -5.17 10.07
C LEU A 81 -16.34 -5.07 11.27
N SER A 82 -16.41 -6.12 12.09
CA SER A 82 -17.09 -6.07 13.39
C SER A 82 -16.15 -6.45 14.53
N GLN A 83 -16.02 -5.60 15.54
CA GLN A 83 -15.18 -5.83 16.73
C GLN A 83 -15.80 -5.15 17.95
N ASP A 84 -15.86 -5.84 19.10
CA ASP A 84 -16.38 -5.32 20.37
C ASP A 84 -17.76 -4.63 20.23
N GLY A 85 -18.66 -5.22 19.43
CA GLY A 85 -20.02 -4.69 19.17
C GLY A 85 -20.07 -3.45 18.27
N ARG A 86 -18.94 -3.04 17.69
CA ARG A 86 -18.86 -1.94 16.71
C ARG A 86 -18.71 -2.49 15.31
N GLN A 87 -19.27 -1.79 14.34
CA GLN A 87 -19.22 -2.16 12.93
C GLN A 87 -18.67 -1.00 12.10
N HIS A 88 -17.74 -1.30 11.19
CA HIS A 88 -17.27 -0.37 10.16
C HIS A 88 -17.49 -1.00 8.79
N ALA A 89 -18.02 -0.23 7.86
CA ALA A 89 -18.40 -0.73 6.54
C ALA A 89 -17.74 0.12 5.45
N TRP A 90 -17.17 -0.55 4.46
CA TRP A 90 -16.65 0.03 3.24
C TRP A 90 -17.45 -0.47 2.06
N LYS A 91 -17.81 0.44 1.17
CA LYS A 91 -18.33 0.12 -0.15
C LYS A 91 -17.22 0.42 -1.16
N ILE A 92 -16.74 -0.60 -1.86
CA ILE A 92 -15.62 -0.49 -2.79
C ILE A 92 -16.08 -0.80 -4.21
N ASP A 93 -15.66 0.05 -5.15
CA ASP A 93 -15.82 -0.19 -6.59
C ASP A 93 -14.78 -1.21 -7.06
N ALA A 94 -15.24 -2.33 -7.63
CA ALA A 94 -14.41 -3.41 -8.13
C ALA A 94 -13.48 -2.97 -9.28
N SER A 95 -13.83 -1.90 -10.00
CA SER A 95 -12.99 -1.34 -11.07
C SER A 95 -11.67 -0.75 -10.57
N THR A 96 -11.62 -0.40 -9.27
CA THR A 96 -10.42 0.15 -8.62
C THR A 96 -9.47 -0.93 -8.10
N LEU A 97 -9.87 -2.21 -8.17
CA LEU A 97 -9.08 -3.32 -7.66
C LEU A 97 -7.93 -3.66 -8.61
N ARG A 98 -6.77 -3.90 -8.03
CA ARG A 98 -5.61 -4.41 -8.74
C ARG A 98 -5.59 -5.93 -8.67
N ASP A 99 -5.21 -6.57 -9.76
CA ASP A 99 -5.14 -8.03 -9.81
C ASP A 99 -4.12 -8.58 -8.80
N ASN A 100 -4.50 -9.64 -8.09
CA ASN A 100 -3.65 -10.35 -7.14
C ASN A 100 -3.04 -9.49 -6.03
N ALA A 101 -3.65 -8.33 -5.74
CA ALA A 101 -3.16 -7.35 -4.79
C ALA A 101 -4.00 -7.33 -3.52
N PHE A 102 -3.35 -6.96 -2.42
CA PHE A 102 -4.04 -6.62 -1.17
C PHE A 102 -4.62 -5.21 -1.26
N LYS A 103 -5.84 -5.04 -0.76
CA LYS A 103 -6.46 -3.73 -0.51
C LYS A 103 -6.61 -3.54 0.99
N ALA A 104 -6.07 -2.43 1.51
CA ALA A 104 -6.12 -2.09 2.92
C ALA A 104 -7.46 -1.44 3.32
N PHE A 105 -7.91 -1.77 4.52
CA PHE A 105 -9.09 -1.23 5.19
C PHE A 105 -8.66 -0.78 6.58
N CYS A 106 -8.67 0.54 6.78
CA CYS A 106 -8.20 1.18 8.00
C CYS A 106 -9.41 1.76 8.75
N PRO A 107 -9.92 1.07 9.78
CA PRO A 107 -11.07 1.51 10.59
C PRO A 107 -10.79 2.72 11.49
N GLY A 108 -9.55 3.18 11.61
CA GLY A 108 -9.15 4.22 12.55
C GLY A 108 -8.66 3.68 13.90
N PRO A 109 -8.39 4.58 14.86
CA PRO A 109 -7.59 4.31 16.05
C PRO A 109 -8.24 3.39 17.10
N ARG A 110 -9.46 2.92 16.86
CA ARG A 110 -10.22 2.08 17.80
C ARG A 110 -10.11 0.58 17.49
N PHE A 111 -9.57 0.23 16.34
CA PHE A 111 -9.34 -1.15 15.97
C PHE A 111 -8.13 -1.70 16.69
N GLN A 112 -8.31 -2.85 17.32
CA GLN A 112 -7.33 -3.54 18.14
C GLN A 112 -7.06 -4.90 17.50
N PRO A 113 -6.00 -5.06 16.69
CA PRO A 113 -5.81 -6.28 15.92
C PRO A 113 -5.32 -7.49 16.75
N ASP A 114 -4.95 -7.25 18.01
CA ASP A 114 -4.68 -8.25 19.04
C ASP A 114 -5.97 -8.81 19.66
N LYS A 115 -7.13 -8.23 19.34
CA LYS A 115 -8.44 -8.74 19.74
C LYS A 115 -9.13 -9.47 18.60
N GLY A 116 -10.07 -10.34 18.94
CA GLY A 116 -10.89 -11.01 17.94
C GLY A 116 -11.73 -10.01 17.14
N PHE A 117 -11.91 -10.25 15.85
CA PHE A 117 -12.77 -9.45 14.98
C PHE A 117 -13.36 -10.28 13.85
N ASN A 118 -14.50 -9.85 13.31
CA ASN A 118 -15.12 -10.48 12.16
C ASN A 118 -14.91 -9.62 10.92
N VAL A 119 -14.52 -10.26 9.83
CA VAL A 119 -14.50 -9.67 8.48
C VAL A 119 -15.61 -10.32 7.67
N GLU A 120 -16.47 -9.50 7.10
CA GLU A 120 -17.53 -9.92 6.21
C GLU A 120 -17.37 -9.24 4.85
N VAL A 121 -17.57 -10.00 3.78
CA VAL A 121 -17.52 -9.52 2.40
C VAL A 121 -18.78 -9.95 1.68
N ASP A 122 -19.52 -8.97 1.16
CA ASP A 122 -20.75 -9.18 0.40
C ASP A 122 -20.64 -8.62 -1.02
N GLY A 123 -21.24 -9.31 -1.97
CA GLY A 123 -21.45 -8.77 -3.31
C GLY A 123 -22.73 -7.93 -3.37
N VAL A 124 -22.60 -6.69 -3.85
CA VAL A 124 -23.74 -5.75 -3.91
C VAL A 124 -24.45 -5.83 -5.26
N ASP A 125 -23.75 -5.56 -6.37
CA ASP A 125 -24.35 -5.48 -7.71
C ASP A 125 -23.41 -5.92 -8.84
N GLY A 126 -22.34 -6.64 -8.51
CA GLY A 126 -21.41 -7.20 -9.50
C GLY A 126 -22.07 -8.20 -10.48
N ALA A 127 -21.62 -8.17 -11.74
CA ALA A 127 -22.19 -8.98 -12.82
C ALA A 127 -21.37 -10.27 -13.10
N PRO A 128 -22.03 -11.37 -13.54
CA PRO A 128 -21.35 -12.60 -13.96
C PRO A 128 -20.23 -12.32 -14.98
N GLY A 129 -19.03 -12.84 -14.75
CA GLY A 129 -17.87 -12.66 -15.63
C GLY A 129 -17.13 -11.32 -15.48
N HIS A 130 -17.71 -10.39 -14.72
CA HIS A 130 -17.23 -9.01 -14.52
C HIS A 130 -17.03 -8.65 -13.04
N SER A 131 -17.10 -9.63 -12.14
CA SER A 131 -16.90 -9.44 -10.71
C SER A 131 -15.54 -9.94 -10.27
N ALA A 132 -14.93 -9.21 -9.33
CA ALA A 132 -13.71 -9.66 -8.68
C ALA A 132 -13.97 -10.94 -7.85
N THR A 133 -12.90 -11.64 -7.48
CA THR A 133 -12.92 -12.75 -6.53
C THR A 133 -11.98 -12.47 -5.37
N LEU A 134 -12.10 -13.27 -4.32
CA LEU A 134 -11.20 -13.28 -3.16
C LEU A 134 -10.28 -14.50 -3.27
N TRP A 135 -9.07 -14.38 -2.73
CA TRP A 135 -8.23 -15.55 -2.52
C TRP A 135 -8.56 -16.20 -1.17
N LEU A 136 -8.78 -17.52 -1.22
CA LEU A 136 -8.79 -18.39 -0.05
C LEU A 136 -7.46 -19.14 0.03
N VAL A 137 -7.00 -19.39 1.25
CA VAL A 137 -5.74 -20.07 1.55
C VAL A 137 -5.93 -21.14 2.60
N SER A 138 -5.11 -22.19 2.53
CA SER A 138 -5.14 -23.29 3.50
C SER A 138 -4.60 -22.93 4.89
N ASP A 139 -3.96 -21.77 5.05
CA ASP A 139 -3.50 -21.28 6.35
C ASP A 139 -4.66 -20.70 7.15
N SER A 140 -5.30 -21.54 7.97
CA SER A 140 -6.46 -21.20 8.80
C SER A 140 -6.12 -20.81 10.24
N ARG A 141 -4.87 -20.41 10.51
CA ARG A 141 -4.46 -19.93 11.84
C ARG A 141 -5.26 -18.69 12.29
N LEU A 142 -5.72 -17.89 11.35
CA LEU A 142 -6.62 -16.74 11.57
C LEU A 142 -8.10 -17.11 11.65
N GLY A 143 -8.44 -18.38 11.85
CA GLY A 143 -9.80 -18.85 11.69
C GLY A 143 -10.09 -19.29 10.26
N SER A 144 -11.32 -19.76 10.05
CA SER A 144 -11.79 -20.27 8.75
C SER A 144 -12.95 -19.42 8.26
N VAL A 145 -13.10 -19.41 6.95
CA VAL A 145 -14.23 -18.77 6.30
C VAL A 145 -15.48 -19.64 6.42
N ASP A 146 -16.59 -19.00 6.77
CA ASP A 146 -17.93 -19.50 6.53
C ASP A 146 -18.55 -18.78 5.31
N SER A 147 -19.21 -19.54 4.45
CA SER A 147 -19.94 -18.99 3.30
C SER A 147 -21.23 -19.76 3.10
N ALA A 148 -22.33 -19.02 2.95
CA ALA A 148 -23.61 -19.59 2.56
C ALA A 148 -23.64 -20.02 1.07
N SER A 149 -22.67 -19.60 0.26
CA SER A 149 -22.70 -19.73 -1.20
C SER A 149 -21.92 -20.94 -1.73
N PHE A 150 -20.94 -21.45 -0.99
CA PHE A 150 -20.09 -22.57 -1.43
C PHE A 150 -19.34 -23.19 -0.24
N GLU A 151 -18.89 -24.45 -0.42
CA GLU A 151 -18.03 -25.09 0.59
C GLU A 151 -16.63 -24.50 0.59
N THR A 152 -16.19 -24.02 1.75
CA THR A 152 -14.89 -23.35 1.91
C THR A 152 -13.75 -24.32 2.21
N GLY A 153 -14.07 -25.56 2.62
CA GLY A 153 -13.10 -26.60 2.96
C GLY A 153 -12.21 -26.25 4.16
N GLY A 154 -12.66 -25.37 5.06
CA GLY A 154 -11.86 -24.89 6.20
C GLY A 154 -10.73 -23.94 5.82
N MET A 155 -10.78 -23.35 4.62
CA MET A 155 -9.82 -22.32 4.20
C MET A 155 -10.11 -20.97 4.86
N ALA A 156 -9.08 -20.13 4.95
CA ALA A 156 -9.18 -18.74 5.39
C ALA A 156 -9.14 -17.79 4.18
N LEU A 157 -9.56 -16.54 4.36
CA LEU A 157 -9.22 -15.44 3.47
C LEU A 157 -7.71 -15.26 3.44
N ALA A 158 -7.18 -14.94 2.26
CA ALA A 158 -5.86 -14.36 2.13
C ALA A 158 -5.89 -12.95 2.77
N LEU A 159 -5.60 -12.92 4.07
CA LEU A 159 -5.69 -11.76 4.93
C LEU A 159 -4.30 -11.35 5.40
N ARG A 160 -4.09 -10.04 5.51
CA ARG A 160 -2.95 -9.45 6.18
C ARG A 160 -3.45 -8.44 7.21
N VAL A 161 -2.76 -8.36 8.34
CA VAL A 161 -2.95 -7.30 9.32
C VAL A 161 -1.66 -6.48 9.32
N SER A 162 -1.80 -5.16 9.25
CA SER A 162 -0.68 -4.25 9.07
C SER A 162 -0.87 -2.97 9.86
N GLU A 163 0.22 -2.33 10.22
CA GLU A 163 0.21 -0.94 10.66
C GLU A 163 0.51 -0.02 9.49
N ARG A 164 -0.31 1.00 9.32
CA ARG A 164 -0.04 2.13 8.45
C ARG A 164 0.80 3.11 9.24
N ASN A 165 2.07 3.23 8.86
CA ASN A 165 2.94 4.20 9.49
C ASN A 165 2.41 5.61 9.23
N GLY A 166 2.11 6.34 10.29
CA GLY A 166 1.89 7.77 10.20
C GLY A 166 3.15 8.44 9.68
N PHE A 167 3.02 9.47 8.83
CA PHE A 167 4.17 10.28 8.43
C PHE A 167 4.89 10.80 9.69
N ARG A 168 6.11 10.29 9.95
CA ARG A 168 6.95 10.80 11.04
C ARG A 168 7.85 11.93 10.50
N PRO A 169 7.66 13.19 10.93
CA PRO A 169 8.41 14.33 10.41
C PRO A 169 9.93 14.22 10.62
N ASP A 170 10.36 13.50 11.66
CA ASP A 170 11.76 13.28 12.00
C ASP A 170 12.53 12.48 10.92
N MET A 171 11.88 11.57 10.19
CA MET A 171 12.49 10.88 9.05
C MET A 171 12.77 11.84 7.87
N VAL A 172 11.92 12.83 7.66
CA VAL A 172 12.12 13.82 6.60
C VAL A 172 13.24 14.78 6.93
N PHE A 173 13.48 15.12 8.20
CA PHE A 173 14.65 15.93 8.55
C PHE A 173 15.97 15.20 8.26
N GLY A 174 16.03 13.88 8.47
CA GLY A 174 17.20 13.07 8.10
C GLY A 174 17.44 12.99 6.59
N ILE A 175 16.38 12.82 5.80
CA ILE A 175 16.47 12.73 4.32
C ILE A 175 16.66 14.11 3.69
N ALA A 176 16.06 15.18 4.23
CA ALA A 176 16.23 16.54 3.73
C ALA A 176 17.67 17.03 3.94
N GLN A 177 18.31 16.66 5.05
CA GLN A 177 19.75 16.90 5.25
C GLN A 177 20.59 16.10 4.24
N GLY A 178 20.30 14.81 4.03
CA GLY A 178 21.02 13.98 3.06
C GLY A 178 20.85 14.46 1.61
N GLY A 179 19.61 14.76 1.19
CA GLY A 179 19.28 15.26 -0.14
C GLY A 179 19.82 16.66 -0.41
N PHE A 180 19.84 17.54 0.61
CA PHE A 180 20.51 18.84 0.52
C PHE A 180 22.02 18.68 0.34
N VAL A 181 22.66 17.78 1.09
CA VAL A 181 24.10 17.50 0.95
C VAL A 181 24.43 16.90 -0.43
N ILE A 182 23.63 15.95 -0.92
CA ILE A 182 23.82 15.35 -2.25
C ILE A 182 23.59 16.40 -3.35
N GLY A 183 22.54 17.22 -3.24
CA GLY A 183 22.26 18.30 -4.18
C GLY A 183 23.37 19.36 -4.23
N LEU A 184 23.91 19.72 -3.06
CA LEU A 184 25.02 20.67 -2.92
C LEU A 184 26.33 20.08 -3.48
N ALA A 185 26.60 18.79 -3.25
CA ALA A 185 27.74 18.09 -3.82
C ALA A 185 27.64 18.00 -5.36
N CYS A 186 26.47 17.69 -5.91
CA CYS A 186 26.26 17.64 -7.36
C CYS A 186 26.44 19.03 -8.01
N THR A 187 25.91 20.09 -7.40
CA THR A 187 26.10 21.45 -7.92
C THR A 187 27.56 21.91 -7.83
N LEU A 188 28.27 21.56 -6.76
CA LEU A 188 29.70 21.84 -6.64
C LEU A 188 30.52 21.10 -7.70
N LEU A 189 30.20 19.83 -7.97
CA LEU A 189 30.85 19.03 -9.01
C LEU A 189 30.63 19.61 -10.41
N ILE A 190 29.40 20.06 -10.72
CA ILE A 190 29.09 20.71 -12.00
C ILE A 190 29.86 22.04 -12.13
N ALA A 191 29.91 22.85 -11.05
CA ALA A 191 30.65 24.11 -11.06
C ALA A 191 32.17 23.90 -11.24
N LEU A 192 32.74 22.88 -10.58
CA LEU A 192 34.15 22.52 -10.73
C LEU A 192 34.48 22.04 -12.15
N ALA A 193 33.62 21.19 -12.72
CA ALA A 193 33.76 20.73 -14.10
C ALA A 193 33.70 21.90 -15.11
N ALA A 194 32.79 22.86 -14.89
CA ALA A 194 32.70 24.06 -15.73
C ALA A 194 33.94 24.96 -15.59
N PHE A 195 34.49 25.11 -14.39
CA PHE A 195 35.69 25.92 -14.14
C PHE A 195 36.94 25.31 -14.78
N LEU A 196 37.08 23.98 -14.71
CA LEU A 196 38.20 23.25 -15.35
C LEU A 196 38.10 23.21 -16.88
N ALA A 197 36.90 23.40 -17.43
CA ALA A 197 36.67 23.43 -18.88
C ALA A 197 36.88 24.82 -19.50
N LEU A 198 37.19 25.86 -18.72
CA LEU A 198 37.49 27.18 -19.26
C LEU A 198 38.84 27.15 -20.00
N PRO A 199 38.87 27.42 -21.32
CA PRO A 199 40.11 27.50 -22.07
C PRO A 199 40.94 28.64 -21.47
N THR A 200 42.15 28.32 -21.04
CA THR A 200 43.15 29.34 -20.69
C THR A 200 43.43 30.14 -21.95
N THR A 201 42.84 31.33 -22.03
CA THR A 201 43.13 32.30 -23.08
C THR A 201 44.58 32.73 -22.92
N THR A 202 45.47 32.00 -23.58
CA THR A 202 46.85 32.43 -23.78
C THR A 202 46.80 33.70 -24.60
N HIS A 203 47.05 34.82 -23.91
CA HIS A 203 47.12 36.14 -24.50
C HIS A 203 48.36 36.19 -25.39
N ASP A 204 48.22 35.78 -26.65
CA ASP A 204 49.29 35.86 -27.64
C ASP A 204 49.43 37.32 -28.08
N ALA A 205 50.28 38.06 -27.37
CA ALA A 205 50.60 39.45 -27.63
C ALA A 205 51.44 39.56 -28.91
N ARG A 206 50.77 39.56 -30.06
CA ARG A 206 51.42 39.77 -31.36
C ARG A 206 51.77 41.25 -31.52
N SER A 207 53.03 41.56 -31.21
CA SER A 207 53.74 42.79 -31.58
C SER A 207 53.56 43.09 -33.07
N ARG A 208 52.83 44.18 -33.39
CA ARG A 208 52.90 44.84 -34.71
C ARG A 208 53.78 46.07 -34.56
N ARG A 209 54.94 45.99 -35.20
CA ARG A 209 55.76 47.14 -35.63
C ARG A 209 54.97 47.90 -36.68
N ASP A 210 54.81 49.19 -36.48
CA ASP A 210 54.57 50.15 -37.56
C ASP A 210 55.83 51.02 -37.66
N ASP A 211 56.53 50.90 -38.80
CA ASP A 211 57.46 51.87 -39.39
C ASP A 211 56.82 52.23 -40.76
N PRO A 212 56.81 53.50 -41.16
CA PRO A 212 57.97 54.01 -41.91
C PRO A 212 58.49 55.39 -41.47
#